data_AF-A0A2W6W8G3-F1
#
_entry.id   AF-A0A2W6W8G3-F1
#
_cell.length_a   1.000
_cell.length_b   1.000
_cell.length_c   1.000
_cell.angle_alpha   90.00
_cell.angle_beta   90.00
_cell.angle_gamma   90.00
#
_symmetry.space_group_name_H-M   'P 1'
#
loop_
_entity.id
_entity.type
_entity.pdbx_description
1 polymer ?
#
loop_
_entity_poly.entity_id
_entity_poly.type
_entity_poly.pdbx_seq_one_letter_code
_entity_poly.pdbx_strand_id
1 'polypeptide(L)'
;INLLVEGSVLYLPVQVPGALAYVGDPHFAQGDGEVALTALEASLRATLRFDVVPRAEALVAFGDITGPLVRTSEYLVPTGLDPDLGEAMRKAVRAALDLLHARYGMDEHLAYAYLSAATDFDISQVVDIVCGVHARIRESDFAAVAPPGSGA
;
A
#
# COMPACT_ATOMS: atom_id res chain seq x y z
N ILE A 1 -7.31 3.72 -6.40
CA ILE A 1 -6.88 4.16 -5.04
C ILE A 1 -6.68 5.66 -5.06
N ASN A 2 -7.54 6.42 -4.38
CA ASN A 2 -7.51 7.89 -4.44
C ASN A 2 -6.36 8.55 -3.64
N LEU A 3 -5.54 7.77 -2.93
CA LEU A 3 -4.37 8.23 -2.18
C LEU A 3 -3.09 8.36 -3.04
N LEU A 4 -3.11 7.88 -4.29
CA LEU A 4 -1.99 8.03 -5.24
C LEU A 4 -2.04 9.40 -5.90
N VAL A 5 -1.59 10.42 -5.15
CA VAL A 5 -1.60 11.82 -5.56
C VAL A 5 -0.19 12.43 -5.48
N GLU A 6 -0.06 13.72 -5.80
CA GLU A 6 1.20 14.45 -5.59
C GLU A 6 1.68 14.30 -4.14
N GLY A 7 2.97 13.96 -3.97
CA GLY A 7 3.59 13.74 -2.66
C GLY A 7 3.54 12.29 -2.17
N SER A 8 2.72 11.43 -2.77
CA SER A 8 2.70 10.00 -2.44
C SER A 8 3.87 9.24 -3.08
N VAL A 9 4.28 8.15 -2.44
CA VAL A 9 5.30 7.21 -2.93
C VAL A 9 4.66 5.84 -3.13
N LEU A 10 4.90 5.23 -4.29
CA LEU A 10 4.47 3.89 -4.62
C LEU A 10 5.67 2.95 -4.65
N TYR A 11 5.66 1.92 -3.80
CA TYR A 11 6.64 0.84 -3.81
C TYR A 11 6.06 -0.35 -4.57
N LEU A 12 6.85 -0.87 -5.52
CA LEU A 12 6.53 -2.03 -6.33
C LEU A 12 7.71 -2.99 -6.36
N PRO A 13 7.50 -4.32 -6.23
CA PRO A 13 8.57 -5.28 -6.40
C PRO A 13 9.08 -5.30 -7.85
N VAL A 14 10.40 -5.24 -8.03
CA VAL A 14 11.03 -5.38 -9.34
C VAL A 14 11.03 -6.86 -9.74
N GLN A 15 10.16 -7.23 -10.68
CA GLN A 15 9.99 -8.61 -11.12
C GLN A 15 10.82 -8.97 -12.37
N VAL A 16 11.29 -7.96 -13.11
CA VAL A 16 12.06 -8.13 -14.35
C VAL A 16 13.23 -7.13 -14.42
N PRO A 17 14.31 -7.44 -15.16
CA PRO A 17 15.41 -6.51 -15.37
C PRO A 17 14.94 -5.16 -15.91
N GLY A 18 15.40 -4.07 -15.27
CA GLY A 18 15.02 -2.70 -15.64
C GLY A 18 13.63 -2.26 -15.19
N ALA A 19 12.89 -3.10 -14.45
CA ALA A 19 11.53 -2.90 -13.92
C ALA A 19 10.42 -2.65 -14.97
N LEU A 20 10.74 -2.06 -16.12
CA LEU A 20 9.83 -1.73 -17.22
C LEU A 20 8.60 -0.94 -16.75
N ALA A 21 8.85 0.15 -16.00
CA ALA A 21 7.79 0.98 -15.44
C ALA A 21 7.02 1.77 -16.53
N TYR A 22 5.69 1.76 -16.42
CA TYR A 22 4.76 2.58 -17.21
C TYR A 22 3.73 3.21 -16.28
N VAL A 23 3.19 4.37 -16.67
CA VAL A 23 2.14 5.07 -15.94
C VAL A 23 1.09 5.58 -16.94
N GLY A 24 -0.17 5.48 -16.56
CA GLY A 24 -1.32 5.87 -17.38
C GLY A 24 -2.58 5.95 -16.52
N ASP A 25 -3.74 6.01 -17.17
CA ASP A 25 -5.05 6.08 -16.53
C ASP A 25 -5.20 7.25 -15.52
N PRO A 26 -4.99 8.50 -15.97
CA PRO A 26 -5.05 9.66 -15.09
C PRO A 26 -6.49 10.04 -14.71
N HIS A 27 -6.73 10.22 -13.41
CA HIS A 27 -8.02 10.63 -12.86
C HIS A 27 -7.93 12.02 -12.21
N PHE A 28 -8.87 12.91 -12.53
CA PHE A 28 -9.02 14.18 -11.81
C PHE A 28 -9.65 13.99 -10.43
N ALA A 29 -10.51 12.98 -10.30
CA ALA A 29 -11.14 12.57 -9.04
C ALA A 29 -11.64 11.13 -9.16
N GLN A 30 -11.47 10.36 -8.09
CA GLN A 30 -12.00 9.00 -7.94
C GLN A 30 -12.47 8.79 -6.49
N GLY A 31 -13.62 8.15 -6.32
CA GLY A 31 -14.07 7.67 -5.01
C GLY A 31 -13.67 6.21 -4.77
N ASP A 32 -13.64 5.81 -3.52
CA ASP A 32 -13.42 4.40 -3.15
C ASP A 32 -14.50 3.51 -3.78
N GLY A 33 -14.06 2.43 -4.43
CA GLY A 33 -14.92 1.47 -5.11
C GLY A 33 -15.08 1.69 -6.61
N GLU A 34 -14.86 2.90 -7.15
CA GLU A 34 -14.98 3.18 -8.60
C GLU A 34 -16.26 2.61 -9.23
N VAL A 35 -17.39 2.77 -8.53
CA VAL A 35 -18.61 1.96 -8.73
C VAL A 35 -19.28 2.12 -10.10
N ALA A 36 -18.87 3.11 -10.88
CA ALA A 36 -19.39 3.38 -12.23
C ALA A 36 -18.39 2.97 -13.33
N LEU A 37 -17.51 2.00 -13.05
CA LEU A 37 -16.43 1.49 -13.91
C LEU A 37 -15.28 2.48 -14.14
N THR A 38 -15.54 3.78 -14.14
CA THR A 38 -14.56 4.82 -14.43
C THR A 38 -14.56 5.88 -13.36
N ALA A 39 -13.45 6.60 -13.27
CA ALA A 39 -13.31 7.80 -12.48
C ALA A 39 -13.69 9.06 -13.29
N LEU A 40 -13.34 10.24 -12.80
CA LEU A 40 -13.33 11.45 -13.63
C LEU A 40 -12.08 11.43 -14.52
N GLU A 41 -12.20 10.77 -15.67
CA GLU A 41 -11.12 10.53 -16.63
C GLU A 41 -10.68 11.81 -17.36
N ALA A 42 -9.39 12.15 -17.27
CA ALA A 42 -8.82 13.25 -18.05
C ALA A 42 -7.29 13.21 -18.10
N SER A 43 -6.70 13.62 -19.23
CA SER A 43 -5.24 13.64 -19.40
C SER A 43 -4.54 14.52 -18.35
N LEU A 44 -3.50 13.97 -17.73
CA LEU A 44 -2.62 14.67 -16.80
C LEU A 44 -1.17 14.59 -17.27
N ARG A 45 -0.34 15.52 -16.77
CA ARG A 45 1.11 15.46 -16.86
C ARG A 45 1.68 15.30 -15.46
N ALA A 46 2.40 14.22 -15.21
CA ALA A 46 3.08 13.96 -13.95
C ALA A 46 4.60 14.03 -14.12
N THR A 47 5.30 14.46 -13.07
CA THR A 47 6.75 14.31 -12.93
C THR A 47 7.00 13.24 -11.88
N LEU A 48 7.64 12.14 -12.29
CA LEU A 48 7.92 11.00 -11.42
C LEU A 48 9.42 10.88 -11.18
N ARG A 49 9.78 10.42 -9.97
CA ARG A 49 11.14 10.06 -9.59
C ARG A 49 11.16 8.56 -9.30
N PHE A 50 12.13 7.86 -9.87
CA PHE A 50 12.32 6.43 -9.65
C PHE A 50 13.60 6.20 -8.86
N ASP A 51 13.48 5.50 -7.74
CA ASP A 51 14.60 5.00 -6.97
C ASP A 51 14.55 3.47 -6.94
N VAL A 52 15.71 2.83 -6.92
CA VAL A 52 15.81 1.40 -6.67
C VAL A 52 16.13 1.20 -5.20
N VAL A 53 15.23 0.51 -4.48
CA VAL A 53 15.47 0.09 -3.10
C VAL A 53 16.08 -1.32 -3.12
N PRO A 54 17.27 -1.53 -2.54
CA PRO A 54 17.86 -2.85 -2.45
C PRO A 54 16.93 -3.83 -1.71
N ARG A 55 16.85 -5.08 -2.19
CA ARG A 55 15.93 -6.08 -1.62
C ARG A 55 16.10 -6.27 -0.11
N ALA A 56 17.34 -6.27 0.38
CA ALA A 56 17.62 -6.43 1.81
C ALA A 56 17.03 -5.28 2.65
N GLU A 57 17.14 -4.04 2.16
CA GLU A 57 16.55 -2.87 2.81
C GLU A 57 15.02 -2.90 2.75
N ALA A 58 14.45 -3.30 1.60
CA ALA A 58 13.01 -3.44 1.43
C ALA A 58 12.41 -4.49 2.37
N LEU A 59 13.07 -5.64 2.54
CA LEU A 59 12.61 -6.71 3.44
C LEU A 59 12.57 -6.24 4.90
N VAL A 60 13.55 -5.46 5.34
CA VAL A 60 13.57 -4.90 6.70
C VAL A 60 12.51 -3.81 6.85
N ALA A 61 12.37 -2.92 5.86
CA ALA A 61 11.46 -1.79 5.97
C ALA A 61 9.98 -2.16 5.80
N PHE A 62 9.69 -3.18 5.00
CA PHE A 62 8.35 -3.43 4.50
C PHE A 62 7.92 -4.90 4.46
N GLY A 63 8.80 -5.84 4.79
CA GLY A 63 8.55 -7.27 4.64
C GLY A 63 8.65 -7.72 3.19
N ASP A 64 8.18 -8.94 2.91
CA ASP A 64 8.15 -9.49 1.56
C ASP A 64 6.94 -8.95 0.79
N ILE A 65 7.06 -7.70 0.31
CA ILE A 65 5.99 -7.05 -0.45
C ILE A 65 5.74 -7.83 -1.75
N THR A 66 4.54 -8.42 -1.86
CA THR A 66 4.09 -9.12 -3.07
C THR A 66 3.21 -8.28 -4.00
N GLY A 67 2.78 -7.09 -3.55
CA GLY A 67 1.89 -6.19 -4.30
C GLY A 67 2.23 -4.71 -4.12
N PRO A 68 1.33 -3.79 -4.53
CA PRO A 68 1.53 -2.36 -4.31
C PRO A 68 1.54 -2.00 -2.81
N LEU A 69 2.49 -1.15 -2.41
CA LEU A 69 2.47 -0.45 -1.12
C LEU A 69 2.53 1.05 -1.40
N VAL A 70 1.52 1.80 -0.95
CA VAL A 70 1.52 3.26 -1.03
C VAL A 70 1.96 3.85 0.30
N ARG A 71 2.73 4.94 0.25
CA ARG A 71 3.07 5.76 1.39
C ARG A 71 2.68 7.19 1.11
N THR A 72 1.92 7.81 2.01
CA THR A 72 1.58 9.24 1.96
C THR A 72 2.36 9.99 3.05
N SER A 73 2.04 11.25 3.30
CA SER A 73 2.53 11.98 4.47
C SER A 73 2.00 11.45 5.80
N GLU A 74 0.91 10.68 5.77
CA GLU A 74 0.18 10.25 6.97
C GLU A 74 0.11 8.72 7.12
N TYR A 75 0.03 7.99 6.00
CA TYR A 75 -0.32 6.58 6.00
C TYR A 75 0.72 5.70 5.30
N LEU A 76 0.85 4.49 5.83
CA LEU A 76 1.27 3.32 5.06
C LEU A 76 0.03 2.57 4.59
N VAL A 77 0.03 2.20 3.32
CA VAL A 77 -1.15 1.72 2.61
C VAL A 77 -0.81 0.42 1.89
N PRO A 78 -0.69 -0.71 2.64
CA PRO A 78 -0.60 -2.03 2.04
C PRO A 78 -1.90 -2.37 1.31
N THR A 79 -1.79 -3.11 0.21
CA THR A 79 -2.92 -3.42 -0.66
C THR A 79 -3.13 -4.92 -0.79
N GLY A 80 -4.38 -5.32 -1.01
CA GLY A 80 -4.78 -6.68 -1.38
C GLY A 80 -5.60 -6.65 -2.64
N LEU A 81 -5.28 -7.56 -3.56
CA LEU A 81 -5.91 -7.67 -4.88
C LEU A 81 -6.35 -9.11 -5.14
N ASP A 82 -7.61 -9.30 -5.50
CA ASP A 82 -8.18 -10.60 -5.87
C ASP A 82 -9.52 -10.41 -6.62
N PRO A 83 -9.90 -11.29 -7.56
CA PRO A 83 -11.25 -11.28 -8.13
C PRO A 83 -12.37 -11.30 -7.09
N ASP A 84 -12.17 -11.95 -5.94
CA ASP A 84 -13.09 -11.89 -4.81
C ASP A 84 -12.70 -10.78 -3.82
N LEU A 85 -13.64 -9.89 -3.51
CA LEU A 85 -13.40 -8.78 -2.59
C LEU A 85 -13.03 -9.25 -1.17
N GLY A 86 -13.58 -10.37 -0.71
CA GLY A 86 -13.25 -10.96 0.59
C GLY A 86 -11.81 -11.49 0.64
N GLU A 87 -11.34 -12.13 -0.43
CA GLU A 87 -9.94 -12.52 -0.56
C GLU A 87 -9.00 -11.32 -0.73
N ALA A 88 -9.42 -10.27 -1.45
CA ALA A 88 -8.67 -9.01 -1.51
C ALA A 88 -8.49 -8.40 -0.11
N MET A 89 -9.55 -8.38 0.71
CA MET A 89 -9.48 -7.95 2.11
C MET A 89 -8.51 -8.82 2.93
N ARG A 90 -8.59 -10.16 2.84
CA ARG A 90 -7.66 -11.06 3.53
C ARG A 90 -6.20 -10.81 3.13
N LYS A 91 -5.93 -10.57 1.85
CA LYS A 91 -4.59 -10.23 1.35
C LYS A 91 -4.11 -8.87 1.87
N ALA A 92 -4.98 -7.85 1.91
CA ALA A 92 -4.65 -6.54 2.46
C ALA A 92 -4.28 -6.65 3.96
N VAL A 93 -5.02 -7.45 4.73
CA VAL A 93 -4.71 -7.72 6.14
C VAL A 93 -3.36 -8.43 6.29
N ARG A 94 -3.08 -9.48 5.51
CA ARG A 94 -1.78 -10.17 5.56
C ARG A 94 -0.61 -9.23 5.23
N ALA A 95 -0.76 -8.42 4.17
CA ALA A 95 0.23 -7.42 3.80
C ALA A 95 0.45 -6.37 4.91
N ALA A 96 -0.61 -5.98 5.63
CA ALA A 96 -0.50 -5.10 6.78
C ALA A 96 0.23 -5.74 7.97
N LEU A 97 -0.02 -7.02 8.25
CA LEU A 97 0.69 -7.76 9.30
C LEU A 97 2.18 -7.88 8.99
N ASP A 98 2.53 -8.28 7.76
CA ASP A 98 3.91 -8.41 7.30
C ASP A 98 4.65 -7.06 7.42
N LEU A 99 4.00 -5.98 7.02
CA LEU A 99 4.53 -4.62 7.11
C LEU A 99 4.77 -4.19 8.57
N LEU A 100 3.79 -4.38 9.46
CA LEU A 100 3.91 -4.02 10.87
C LEU A 100 4.99 -4.85 11.58
N HIS A 101 5.07 -6.14 11.24
CA HIS A 101 6.10 -7.01 11.77
C HIS A 101 7.50 -6.59 11.30
N ALA A 102 7.70 -6.42 10.00
CA ALA A 102 9.01 -6.05 9.46
C ALA A 102 9.48 -4.69 9.97
N ARG A 103 8.60 -3.68 9.90
CA ARG A 103 8.98 -2.29 10.18
C ARG A 103 9.08 -1.97 11.67
N TYR A 104 8.26 -2.60 12.50
CA TYR A 104 8.12 -2.25 13.92
C TYR A 104 8.34 -3.43 14.87
N GLY A 105 8.61 -4.64 14.36
CA GLY A 105 8.80 -5.83 15.19
C GLY A 105 7.53 -6.25 15.94
N MET A 106 6.35 -5.82 15.47
CA MET A 106 5.09 -6.09 16.16
C MET A 106 4.74 -7.58 16.10
N ASP A 107 4.37 -8.15 17.23
CA ASP A 107 3.84 -9.51 17.27
C ASP A 107 2.50 -9.58 16.54
N GLU A 108 2.29 -10.66 15.79
CA GLU A 108 1.12 -10.82 14.91
C GLU A 108 -0.21 -10.61 15.64
N HIS A 109 -0.39 -11.17 16.82
CA HIS A 109 -1.63 -11.03 17.60
C HIS A 109 -1.91 -9.59 18.04
N LEU A 110 -0.86 -8.81 18.35
CA LEU A 110 -1.00 -7.38 18.65
C LEU A 110 -1.29 -6.60 17.38
N ALA A 111 -0.64 -6.94 16.26
CA ALA A 111 -0.89 -6.31 14.97
C ALA A 111 -2.36 -6.48 14.55
N TYR A 112 -2.94 -7.68 14.69
CA TYR A 112 -4.38 -7.88 14.48
C TYR A 112 -5.26 -7.00 15.37
N ALA A 113 -4.93 -6.91 16.66
CA ALA A 113 -5.69 -6.07 17.60
C ALA A 113 -5.62 -4.59 17.22
N TYR A 114 -4.43 -4.10 16.85
CA TYR A 114 -4.23 -2.73 16.37
C TYR A 114 -4.99 -2.46 15.06
N LEU A 115 -4.83 -3.33 14.06
CA LEU A 115 -5.50 -3.19 12.76
C LEU A 115 -7.02 -3.14 12.93
N SER A 116 -7.57 -3.97 13.82
CA SER A 116 -9.01 -3.99 14.10
C SER A 116 -9.52 -2.75 14.85
N ALA A 117 -8.68 -2.15 15.70
CA ALA A 117 -9.09 -1.05 16.58
C ALA A 117 -8.82 0.33 16.00
N ALA A 118 -7.81 0.47 15.13
CA ALA A 118 -7.25 1.75 14.75
C ALA A 118 -6.94 1.90 13.25
N THR A 119 -7.14 0.87 12.42
CA THR A 119 -6.86 0.95 10.98
C THR A 119 -8.14 0.82 10.17
N ASP A 120 -8.33 1.75 9.23
CA ASP A 120 -9.41 1.66 8.25
C ASP A 120 -8.95 0.79 7.05
N PHE A 121 -9.86 -0.04 6.55
CA PHE A 121 -9.68 -0.81 5.33
C PHE A 121 -10.75 -0.38 4.33
N ASP A 122 -10.32 0.19 3.22
CA ASP A 122 -11.19 0.79 2.22
C ASP A 122 -11.12 0.02 0.91
N ILE A 123 -12.24 0.02 0.19
CA ILE A 123 -12.33 -0.62 -1.12
C ILE A 123 -11.65 0.28 -2.15
N SER A 124 -10.59 -0.20 -2.77
CA SER A 124 -9.90 0.52 -3.84
C SER A 124 -10.77 0.67 -5.08
N GLN A 125 -11.25 -0.46 -5.60
CA GLN A 125 -12.15 -0.58 -6.75
C GLN A 125 -12.78 -1.99 -6.78
N VAL A 126 -13.90 -2.13 -7.50
CA VAL A 126 -14.60 -3.42 -7.71
C VAL A 126 -14.98 -3.67 -9.18
N VAL A 127 -14.25 -3.08 -10.12
CA VAL A 127 -14.66 -2.99 -11.53
C VAL A 127 -13.65 -3.58 -12.51
N ASP A 128 -12.41 -3.85 -12.09
CA ASP A 128 -11.29 -4.24 -12.98
C ASP A 128 -11.12 -5.75 -13.18
N ILE A 129 -12.18 -6.55 -13.02
CA ILE A 129 -12.14 -8.04 -12.89
C ILE A 129 -11.48 -8.49 -11.57
N VAL A 130 -10.34 -7.91 -11.22
CA VAL A 130 -9.67 -8.05 -9.92
C VAL A 130 -10.19 -6.92 -9.04
N CYS A 131 -10.74 -7.21 -7.87
CA CYS A 131 -11.11 -6.20 -6.87
C CYS A 131 -9.89 -5.79 -6.04
N GLY A 132 -9.95 -4.61 -5.42
CA GLY A 132 -8.89 -4.13 -4.53
C GLY A 132 -9.39 -3.62 -3.20
N VAL A 133 -8.61 -3.89 -2.14
CA VAL A 133 -8.78 -3.33 -0.80
C VAL A 133 -7.42 -2.78 -0.34
N HIS A 134 -7.43 -1.69 0.41
CA HIS A 134 -6.22 -1.12 0.98
C HIS A 134 -6.42 -0.70 2.43
N ALA A 135 -5.37 -0.78 3.25
CA ALA A 135 -5.40 -0.32 4.63
C ALA A 135 -4.89 1.13 4.74
N ARG A 136 -5.29 1.88 5.77
CA ARG A 136 -4.72 3.20 6.11
C ARG A 136 -4.08 3.17 7.50
N ILE A 137 -2.85 2.65 7.57
CA ILE A 137 -2.08 2.57 8.82
C ILE A 137 -1.42 3.92 9.08
N ARG A 138 -1.79 4.62 10.16
CA ARG A 138 -1.20 5.93 10.51
C ARG A 138 0.24 5.76 10.95
N GLU A 139 1.20 6.41 10.28
CA GLU A 139 2.60 6.41 10.70
C GLU A 139 2.78 7.08 12.07
N SER A 140 1.92 8.03 12.43
CA SER A 140 1.96 8.73 13.73
C SER A 140 1.77 7.81 14.92
N ASP A 141 1.04 6.70 14.76
CA ASP A 141 0.76 5.75 15.84
C ASP A 141 2.05 5.04 16.32
N PHE A 142 3.10 5.06 15.48
CA PHE A 142 4.39 4.41 15.72
C PHE A 142 5.54 5.40 15.88
N ALA A 143 5.28 6.71 16.03
CA ALA A 143 6.32 7.74 16.07
C ALA A 143 7.37 7.54 17.19
N ALA A 144 7.01 6.85 18.28
CA ALA A 144 7.89 6.53 19.39
C ALA A 144 8.54 5.13 19.30
N VAL A 145 8.24 4.35 18.26
CA VAL A 145 8.74 3.00 18.07
C VAL A 145 10.00 3.04 17.21
N ALA A 146 11.13 2.63 17.79
CA ALA A 146 12.38 2.53 17.07
C ALA A 146 12.34 1.33 16.10
N PRO A 147 12.91 1.43 14.88
CA PRO A 147 12.99 0.29 13.96
C PRO A 147 13.75 -0.88 14.59
N PRO A 148 13.37 -2.14 14.31
CA PRO A 148 14.12 -3.31 14.77
C PRO A 148 15.60 -3.21 14.38
N GLY A 149 16.51 -3.42 15.35
CA GLY A 149 17.95 -3.36 15.11
C GLY A 149 18.59 -1.96 15.16
N SER A 150 17.84 -0.92 15.52
CA SER A 150 18.39 0.43 15.77
C SER A 150 18.97 0.65 17.18
N GLY A 151 19.08 -0.43 17.98
CA GLY A 151 19.76 -0.41 19.27
C GLY A 151 21.27 -0.47 19.12
N ALA A 152 21.97 0.47 19.76
CA ALA A 152 23.39 0.38 20.12
C ALA A 152 23.65 -0.69 21.18
#